data_AF-A0A7W1HPR8-F1
#
_entry.id   AF-A0A7W1HPR8-F1
#
_cell.length_a   1.000
_cell.length_b   1.000
_cell.length_c   1.000
_cell.angle_alpha   90.00
_cell.angle_beta   90.00
_cell.angle_gamma   90.00
#
_symmetry.space_group_name_H-M   'P 1'
#
loop_
_entity.id
_entity.type
_entity.pdbx_description
1 polymer ?
#
loop_
_entity_poly.entity_id
_entity_poly.type
_entity_poly.pdbx_seq_one_letter_code
_entity_poly.pdbx_strand_id
1 'polypeptide(L)'
;MAAATTIIVVLLTYLSFPLTGVRVEGARMYPKYEAASAIPDHASLITLNSEMLERRVESNLWVQGAEVNENWKSGIVTVQVEERRPVLDAEVDGRRFVISSDGKELPGLGGASLERVELDRDQVREILEFARTVHDSGLSLDSVDEVGAGGIGATVEGRRVIFSRAVGERRAMAL
;
A
#
# COMPACT_ATOMS: atom_id res chain seq x y z
N MET A 1 -4.24 -44.30 -14.33
CA MET A 1 -5.29 -44.18 -13.29
C MET A 1 -5.21 -42.86 -12.52
N ALA A 2 -4.02 -42.40 -12.09
CA ALA A 2 -3.89 -41.12 -11.36
C ALA A 2 -4.39 -39.87 -12.15
N ALA A 3 -4.06 -39.75 -13.44
CA ALA A 3 -4.45 -38.58 -14.25
C ALA A 3 -5.98 -38.45 -14.44
N ALA A 4 -6.71 -39.56 -14.55
CA ALA A 4 -8.17 -39.55 -14.71
C ALA A 4 -8.86 -39.07 -13.42
N THR A 5 -8.36 -39.49 -12.25
CA THR A 5 -8.90 -39.07 -10.96
C THR A 5 -8.68 -37.56 -10.73
N THR A 6 -7.52 -37.02 -11.08
CA THR A 6 -7.24 -35.58 -10.96
C THR A 6 -8.16 -34.73 -11.84
N ILE A 7 -8.42 -35.16 -13.08
CA ILE A 7 -9.34 -34.44 -14.00
C ILE A 7 -10.77 -34.42 -13.46
N ILE A 8 -11.26 -35.55 -12.91
CA ILE A 8 -12.61 -35.65 -12.35
C ILE A 8 -12.78 -34.74 -11.14
N VAL A 9 -11.79 -34.68 -10.24
CA VAL A 9 -11.84 -33.81 -9.06
C VAL A 9 -11.88 -32.34 -9.49
N VAL A 10 -11.04 -31.92 -10.45
CA VAL A 10 -11.03 -30.55 -10.98
C VAL A 10 -12.37 -30.16 -11.62
N LEU A 11 -12.98 -31.07 -12.39
CA LEU A 11 -14.30 -30.82 -13.00
C LEU A 11 -15.41 -30.71 -11.94
N LEU A 12 -15.40 -31.57 -10.92
CA LEU A 12 -16.41 -31.56 -9.85
C LEU A 12 -16.32 -30.30 -8.98
N THR A 13 -15.11 -29.85 -8.63
CA THR A 13 -14.93 -28.62 -7.85
C THR A 13 -15.36 -27.38 -8.63
N TYR A 14 -15.01 -27.32 -9.91
CA TYR A 14 -15.42 -26.24 -10.81
C TYR A 14 -16.95 -26.14 -10.95
N LEU A 15 -17.63 -27.27 -11.10
CA LEU A 15 -19.09 -27.32 -11.26
C LEU A 15 -19.85 -27.03 -9.95
N SER A 16 -19.27 -27.40 -8.81
CA SER A 16 -19.93 -27.27 -7.51
C SER A 16 -19.69 -25.92 -6.84
N PHE A 17 -18.54 -25.28 -7.14
CA PHE A 17 -18.12 -24.00 -6.53
C PHE A 17 -17.53 -23.06 -7.58
N PRO A 18 -18.34 -22.61 -8.56
CA PRO A 18 -17.85 -21.75 -9.62
C PRO A 18 -17.44 -20.38 -9.06
N LEU A 19 -16.30 -19.88 -9.52
CA LEU A 19 -15.96 -18.47 -9.39
C LEU A 19 -16.81 -17.71 -10.42
N THR A 20 -17.81 -16.98 -9.93
CA THR A 20 -18.82 -16.29 -10.76
C THR A 20 -18.41 -14.86 -11.11
N GLY A 21 -17.48 -14.27 -10.36
CA GLY A 21 -16.96 -12.95 -10.64
C GLY A 21 -15.94 -12.46 -9.62
N VAL A 22 -15.32 -11.32 -9.96
CA VAL A 22 -14.29 -10.67 -9.16
C VAL A 22 -14.73 -9.23 -8.90
N ARG A 23 -14.71 -8.82 -7.64
CA ARG A 23 -14.96 -7.44 -7.23
C ARG A 23 -13.68 -6.86 -6.66
N VAL A 24 -13.32 -5.66 -7.09
CA VAL A 24 -12.15 -4.93 -6.57
C VAL A 24 -12.62 -3.66 -5.88
N GLU A 25 -12.30 -3.57 -4.59
CA GLU A 25 -12.66 -2.46 -3.70
C GLU A 25 -11.40 -1.73 -3.21
N GLY A 26 -11.54 -0.47 -2.79
CA GLY A 26 -10.42 0.35 -2.32
C GLY A 26 -9.47 0.89 -3.41
N ALA A 27 -9.44 0.26 -4.59
CA ALA A 27 -8.58 0.66 -5.70
C ALA A 27 -9.04 1.96 -6.41
N ARG A 28 -8.21 3.01 -6.33
CA ARG A 28 -8.32 4.28 -7.09
C ARG A 28 -7.17 4.44 -8.09
N MET A 29 -5.93 4.26 -7.64
CA MET A 29 -4.71 4.30 -8.47
C MET A 29 -4.36 2.95 -9.08
N TYR A 30 -4.57 1.88 -8.31
CA TYR A 30 -4.36 0.51 -8.74
C TYR A 30 -5.37 0.13 -9.84
N PRO A 31 -4.92 -0.34 -11.01
CA PRO A 31 -5.84 -0.68 -12.08
C PRO A 31 -6.64 -1.94 -11.74
N LYS A 32 -7.96 -1.81 -11.60
CA LYS A 32 -8.85 -2.92 -11.19
C LYS A 32 -8.75 -4.17 -12.08
N TYR A 33 -8.42 -3.98 -13.36
CA TYR A 33 -8.23 -5.10 -14.29
C TYR A 33 -7.02 -5.96 -13.93
N GLU A 34 -5.98 -5.41 -13.30
CA GLU A 34 -4.80 -6.16 -12.88
C GLU A 34 -5.16 -7.22 -11.83
N ALA A 35 -6.01 -6.87 -10.85
CA ALA A 35 -6.49 -7.83 -9.86
C ALA A 35 -7.35 -8.93 -10.48
N ALA A 36 -8.20 -8.59 -11.45
CA ALA A 36 -8.99 -9.59 -12.17
C ALA A 36 -8.09 -10.53 -13.00
N SER A 37 -7.07 -9.99 -13.65
CA SER A 37 -6.10 -10.77 -14.45
C SER A 37 -5.11 -11.60 -13.61
N ALA A 38 -5.00 -11.29 -12.31
CA ALA A 38 -4.15 -12.04 -11.40
C ALA A 38 -4.76 -13.39 -11.01
N ILE A 39 -6.07 -13.56 -11.20
CA ILE A 39 -6.78 -14.82 -10.96
C ILE A 39 -6.54 -15.77 -12.15
N PRO A 40 -6.06 -17.01 -11.92
CA PRO A 40 -5.83 -17.96 -12.98
C PRO A 40 -7.09 -18.28 -13.78
N ASP A 41 -6.92 -18.46 -15.09
CA ASP A 41 -7.97 -19.01 -15.94
C ASP A 41 -8.40 -20.37 -15.37
N HIS A 42 -9.72 -20.56 -15.23
CA HIS A 42 -10.35 -21.77 -14.66
C HIS A 42 -10.21 -21.97 -13.14
N ALA A 43 -9.87 -20.94 -12.38
CA ALA A 43 -9.93 -21.01 -10.92
C ALA A 43 -11.38 -21.26 -10.42
N SER A 44 -11.53 -22.21 -9.50
CA SER A 44 -12.72 -22.38 -8.64
C SER A 44 -12.43 -21.83 -7.24
N LEU A 45 -13.47 -21.58 -6.43
CA LEU A 45 -13.26 -21.14 -5.03
C LEU A 45 -12.38 -22.11 -4.24
N ILE A 46 -12.53 -23.42 -4.46
CA ILE A 46 -11.73 -24.46 -3.78
C ILE A 46 -10.25 -24.39 -4.14
N THR A 47 -9.94 -24.01 -5.37
CA THR A 47 -8.58 -24.04 -5.92
C THR A 47 -7.91 -22.67 -5.88
N LEU A 48 -8.63 -21.63 -5.47
CA LEU A 48 -8.09 -20.29 -5.42
C LEU A 48 -7.02 -20.22 -4.35
N ASN A 49 -5.82 -19.79 -4.73
CA ASN A 49 -4.76 -19.51 -3.78
C ASN A 49 -4.79 -18.02 -3.44
N SER A 50 -5.57 -17.69 -2.41
CA SER A 50 -5.81 -16.32 -1.98
C SER A 50 -4.53 -15.62 -1.52
N GLU A 51 -3.63 -16.28 -0.78
CA GLU A 51 -2.33 -15.72 -0.39
C GLU A 51 -1.42 -15.38 -1.58
N MET A 52 -1.49 -16.16 -2.66
CA MET A 52 -0.71 -15.89 -3.87
C MET A 52 -1.30 -14.69 -4.62
N LEU A 53 -2.64 -14.59 -4.65
CA LEU A 53 -3.34 -13.47 -5.26
C LEU A 53 -3.04 -12.16 -4.50
N GLU A 54 -3.12 -12.17 -3.18
CA GLU A 54 -2.75 -11.04 -2.31
C GLU A 54 -1.34 -10.57 -2.60
N ARG A 55 -0.34 -11.47 -2.52
CA ARG A 55 1.07 -11.14 -2.83
C ARG A 55 1.27 -10.56 -4.22
N ARG A 56 0.50 -11.03 -5.21
CA ARG A 56 0.58 -10.51 -6.58
C ARG A 56 0.01 -9.11 -6.68
N VAL A 57 -1.10 -8.82 -6.00
CA VAL A 57 -1.70 -7.48 -5.93
C VAL A 57 -0.77 -6.52 -5.16
N GLU A 58 -0.21 -6.96 -4.03
CA GLU A 58 0.74 -6.19 -3.20
C GLU A 58 2.08 -5.89 -3.89
N SER A 59 2.42 -6.61 -4.96
CA SER A 59 3.62 -6.32 -5.75
C SER A 59 3.55 -4.99 -6.51
N ASN A 60 2.34 -4.43 -6.66
CA ASN A 60 2.15 -3.13 -7.29
C ASN A 60 2.58 -2.00 -6.34
N LEU A 61 3.31 -1.01 -6.86
CA LEU A 61 3.86 0.11 -6.06
C LEU A 61 2.79 0.91 -5.33
N TRP A 62 1.58 0.99 -5.86
CA TRP A 62 0.47 1.69 -5.22
C TRP A 62 -0.19 0.90 -4.08
N VAL A 63 0.10 -0.39 -3.92
CA VAL A 63 -0.65 -1.26 -2.99
C VAL A 63 0.13 -1.49 -1.71
N GLN A 64 -0.35 -0.95 -0.60
CA GLN A 64 0.22 -1.16 0.72
C GLN A 64 -0.13 -2.54 1.27
N GLY A 65 -1.36 -2.99 1.04
CA GLY A 65 -1.86 -4.28 1.47
C GLY A 65 -3.03 -4.74 0.61
N ALA A 66 -3.25 -6.05 0.55
CA ALA A 66 -4.40 -6.64 -0.11
C ALA A 66 -5.01 -7.75 0.75
N GLU A 67 -6.34 -7.84 0.72
CA GLU A 67 -7.08 -8.91 1.40
C GLU A 67 -8.07 -9.55 0.42
N VAL A 68 -8.02 -10.87 0.31
CA VAL A 68 -8.89 -11.64 -0.57
C VAL A 68 -9.97 -12.33 0.25
N ASN A 69 -11.22 -11.98 -0.03
CA ASN A 69 -12.39 -12.50 0.64
C ASN A 69 -13.28 -13.29 -0.33
N GLU A 70 -13.52 -14.56 -0.01
CA GLU A 70 -14.32 -15.47 -0.83
C GLU A 70 -15.76 -15.58 -0.33
N ASN A 71 -16.73 -15.21 -1.17
CA ASN A 71 -18.14 -15.41 -0.86
C ASN A 71 -18.65 -16.73 -1.48
N TRP A 72 -18.62 -17.77 -0.66
CA TRP A 72 -19.08 -19.12 -1.01
C TRP A 72 -20.55 -19.21 -1.45
N LYS A 73 -21.41 -18.27 -1.02
CA LYS A 73 -22.82 -18.27 -1.41
C LYS A 73 -23.04 -17.70 -2.80
N SER A 74 -22.28 -16.68 -3.18
CA SER A 74 -22.43 -16.00 -4.47
C SER A 74 -21.44 -16.46 -5.54
N GLY A 75 -20.34 -17.12 -5.15
CA GLY A 75 -19.23 -17.43 -6.05
C GLY A 75 -18.33 -16.22 -6.34
N ILE A 76 -18.55 -15.09 -5.66
CA ILE A 76 -17.83 -13.83 -5.92
C ILE A 76 -16.61 -13.74 -5.00
N VAL A 77 -15.46 -13.43 -5.59
CA VAL A 77 -14.23 -13.10 -4.86
C VAL A 77 -14.12 -11.58 -4.78
N THR A 78 -13.96 -11.06 -3.57
CA THR A 78 -13.68 -9.63 -3.34
C THR A 78 -12.21 -9.46 -3.01
N VAL A 79 -11.50 -8.67 -3.81
CA VAL A 79 -10.14 -8.20 -3.54
C VAL A 79 -10.24 -6.80 -2.96
N GLN A 80 -9.97 -6.66 -1.66
CA GLN A 80 -9.86 -5.37 -1.00
C GLN A 80 -8.42 -4.89 -1.14
N VAL A 81 -8.25 -3.67 -1.66
CA VAL A 81 -6.93 -3.08 -1.90
C VAL A 81 -6.78 -1.88 -0.98
N GLU A 82 -5.74 -1.91 -0.16
CA GLU A 82 -5.27 -0.75 0.58
C GLU A 82 -4.19 -0.05 -0.24
N GLU A 83 -4.46 1.17 -0.70
CA GLU A 83 -3.51 1.95 -1.49
C GLU A 83 -2.60 2.79 -0.61
N ARG A 84 -1.30 2.78 -0.94
CA ARG A 84 -0.32 3.71 -0.41
C ARG A 84 -0.74 5.14 -0.72
N ARG A 85 -0.60 5.99 0.28
CA ARG A 85 -0.78 7.44 0.13
C ARG A 85 0.59 8.12 0.11
N PRO A 86 0.82 9.06 -0.82
CA PRO A 86 2.01 9.88 -0.76
C PRO A 86 1.94 10.80 0.43
N VAL A 87 3.07 10.95 1.13
CA VAL A 87 3.24 11.84 2.29
C VAL A 87 4.36 12.85 2.08
N LEU A 88 5.20 12.66 1.06
CA LEU A 88 6.29 13.57 0.72
C LEU A 88 6.42 13.69 -0.80
N ASP A 89 6.48 14.93 -1.29
CA ASP A 89 7.00 15.28 -2.63
C ASP A 89 8.35 15.96 -2.43
N ALA A 90 9.43 15.30 -2.84
CA ALA A 90 10.78 15.78 -2.60
C ALA A 90 11.57 15.97 -3.88
N GLU A 91 12.54 16.87 -3.85
CA GLU A 91 13.58 16.99 -4.87
C GLU A 91 14.96 16.83 -4.23
N VAL A 92 15.75 15.87 -4.72
CA VAL A 92 17.10 15.56 -4.24
C VAL A 92 18.04 15.57 -5.43
N ASP A 93 19.06 16.42 -5.41
CA ASP A 93 20.00 16.62 -6.51
C ASP A 93 19.30 16.84 -7.88
N GLY A 94 18.18 17.57 -7.90
CA GLY A 94 17.40 17.84 -9.11
C GLY A 94 16.54 16.66 -9.61
N ARG A 95 16.49 15.54 -8.88
CA ARG A 95 15.56 14.44 -9.14
C ARG A 95 14.38 14.50 -8.17
N ARG A 96 13.17 14.42 -8.71
CA ARG A 96 11.94 14.32 -7.93
C ARG A 96 11.71 12.91 -7.40
N PHE A 97 11.24 12.80 -6.16
CA PHE A 97 10.82 11.58 -5.48
C PHE A 97 9.46 11.81 -4.83
N VAL A 98 8.57 10.81 -4.90
CA VAL A 98 7.34 10.82 -4.12
C VAL A 98 7.37 9.62 -3.19
N ILE A 99 7.18 9.84 -1.89
CA ILE A 99 7.35 8.79 -0.88
C ILE A 99 6.03 8.58 -0.12
N SER A 100 5.72 7.32 0.18
CA SER A 100 4.61 6.90 1.05
C SER A 100 5.01 6.79 2.53
N SER A 101 4.02 6.67 3.41
CA SER A 101 4.23 6.53 4.87
C SER A 101 5.08 5.31 5.28
N ASP A 102 5.03 4.21 4.53
CA ASP A 102 5.89 3.02 4.73
C ASP A 102 7.30 3.18 4.10
N GLY A 103 7.60 4.34 3.53
CA GLY A 103 8.90 4.70 2.98
C GLY A 103 9.18 4.13 1.59
N LYS A 104 8.16 3.77 0.81
CA LYS A 104 8.30 3.35 -0.60
C LYS A 104 8.23 4.53 -1.55
N GLU A 105 8.98 4.47 -2.64
CA GLU A 105 8.87 5.43 -3.74
C GLU A 105 7.65 5.11 -4.61
N LEU A 106 6.81 6.11 -4.82
CA LEU A 106 5.60 6.04 -5.63
C LEU A 106 5.83 6.65 -7.04
N PRO A 107 5.10 6.18 -8.05
CA PRO A 107 5.18 6.73 -9.41
C PRO A 107 4.74 8.20 -9.53
N GLY A 108 4.04 8.75 -8.54
CA GLY A 108 3.57 10.12 -8.53
C GLY A 108 2.69 10.43 -7.32
N LEU A 109 1.99 11.57 -7.36
CA LEU A 109 1.16 12.05 -6.25
C LEU A 109 -0.24 11.45 -6.17
N GLY A 110 -0.70 10.72 -7.19
CA GLY A 110 -2.04 10.12 -7.15
C GLY A 110 -3.16 11.11 -6.81
N GLY A 111 -3.08 12.35 -7.31
CA GLY A 111 -4.05 13.40 -7.02
C GLY A 111 -3.93 14.07 -5.64
N ALA A 112 -2.98 13.65 -4.80
CA ALA A 112 -2.62 14.41 -3.60
C ALA A 112 -2.01 15.76 -3.96
N SER A 113 -2.26 16.76 -3.12
CA SER A 113 -1.66 18.08 -3.24
C SER A 113 -0.65 18.25 -2.10
N LEU A 114 0.59 17.86 -2.36
CA LEU A 114 1.71 18.03 -1.43
C LEU A 114 2.60 19.17 -1.91
N GLU A 115 3.12 19.95 -0.97
CA GLU A 115 4.18 20.91 -1.28
C GLU A 115 5.49 20.16 -1.59
N ARG A 116 6.24 20.67 -2.57
CA ARG A 116 7.54 20.09 -2.89
C ARG A 116 8.59 20.62 -1.92
N VAL A 117 9.33 19.70 -1.32
CA VAL A 117 10.43 20.01 -0.40
C VAL A 117 11.77 19.68 -1.08
N GLU A 118 12.68 20.63 -1.14
CA GLU A 118 14.07 20.36 -1.55
C GLU A 118 14.83 19.71 -0.39
N LEU A 119 15.52 18.61 -0.68
CA LEU A 119 16.21 17.80 0.30
C LEU A 119 17.63 17.44 -0.13
N ASP A 120 18.54 17.45 0.82
CA ASP A 120 19.86 16.82 0.69
C ASP A 120 19.74 15.30 0.85
N ARG A 121 20.70 14.54 0.28
CA ARG A 121 20.72 13.07 0.39
C ARG A 121 20.64 12.55 1.82
N ASP A 122 21.29 13.24 2.75
CA ASP A 122 21.34 12.84 4.15
C ASP A 122 20.00 13.03 4.85
N GLN A 123 19.19 14.01 4.41
CA GLN A 123 17.87 14.32 4.96
C GLN A 123 16.82 13.28 4.58
N VAL A 124 16.92 12.68 3.38
CA VAL A 124 16.00 11.62 2.93
C VAL A 124 15.95 10.47 3.94
N ARG A 125 17.12 10.03 4.42
CA ARG A 125 17.21 8.94 5.41
C ARG A 125 16.51 9.32 6.71
N GLU A 126 16.67 10.56 7.17
CA GLU A 126 16.03 11.03 8.41
C GLU A 126 14.51 11.02 8.30
N ILE A 127 13.97 11.47 7.16
CA ILE A 127 12.53 11.46 6.92
C ILE A 127 11.98 10.03 6.85
N LEU A 128 12.70 9.11 6.20
CA LEU A 128 12.29 7.71 6.13
C LEU A 128 12.26 7.05 7.50
N GLU A 129 13.24 7.35 8.37
CA GLU A 129 13.24 6.88 9.75
C GLU A 129 12.09 7.49 10.56
N PHE A 130 11.81 8.78 10.39
CA PHE A 130 10.67 9.45 11.02
C PHE A 130 9.33 8.83 10.57
N ALA A 131 9.12 8.69 9.26
CA ALA A 131 7.88 8.14 8.70
C ALA A 131 7.61 6.73 9.20
N ARG A 132 8.65 5.87 9.24
CA ARG A 132 8.55 4.53 9.83
C ARG A 132 8.21 4.58 11.32
N THR A 133 8.84 5.46 12.09
CA THR A 133 8.56 5.59 13.53
C THR A 133 7.11 5.99 13.79
N VAL A 134 6.56 6.93 13.00
CA VAL A 134 5.16 7.35 13.09
C VAL A 134 4.23 6.18 12.72
N HIS A 135 4.52 5.49 11.61
CA HIS A 135 3.77 4.33 11.15
C HIS A 135 3.76 3.19 12.18
N ASP A 136 4.92 2.81 12.70
CA ASP A 136 5.08 1.74 13.70
C ASP A 136 4.40 2.08 15.04
N SER A 137 4.21 3.37 15.32
CA SER A 137 3.43 3.85 16.48
C SER A 137 1.91 3.81 16.24
N GLY A 138 1.45 3.40 15.06
CA GLY A 138 0.05 3.35 14.67
C GLY A 138 -0.57 4.71 14.35
N LEU A 139 0.26 5.74 14.11
CA LEU A 139 -0.19 7.08 13.74
C LEU A 139 -0.14 7.26 12.22
N SER A 140 -1.10 8.00 11.65
CA SER A 140 -1.10 8.39 10.25
C SER A 140 -0.27 9.66 10.04
N LEU A 141 0.83 9.52 9.29
CA LEU A 141 1.55 10.65 8.72
C LEU A 141 0.78 11.13 7.47
N ASP A 142 0.34 12.38 7.48
CA ASP A 142 -0.42 12.98 6.37
C ASP A 142 0.51 13.67 5.37
N SER A 143 1.47 14.45 5.86
CA SER A 143 2.46 15.14 5.02
C SER A 143 3.75 15.45 5.77
N VAL A 144 4.84 15.55 5.02
CA VAL A 144 6.08 16.21 5.43
C VAL A 144 6.13 17.55 4.70
N ASP A 145 6.08 18.62 5.47
CA ASP A 145 5.87 19.98 4.96
C ASP A 145 7.18 20.77 4.88
N GLU A 146 8.16 20.46 5.76
CA GLU A 146 9.41 21.21 5.85
C GLU A 146 10.54 20.35 6.41
N VAL A 147 11.77 20.55 5.95
CA VAL A 147 12.97 19.91 6.50
C VAL A 147 14.13 20.90 6.53
N GLY A 148 14.77 21.03 7.68
CA GLY A 148 15.90 21.95 7.84
C GLY A 148 16.59 21.82 9.19
N ALA A 149 17.39 22.84 9.55
CA ALA A 149 18.15 22.85 10.81
C ALA A 149 17.28 22.75 12.07
N GLY A 150 16.00 23.14 11.99
CA GLY A 150 15.01 23.01 13.07
C GLY A 150 14.39 21.62 13.20
N GLY A 151 14.70 20.68 12.28
CA GLY A 151 14.11 19.35 12.21
C GLY A 151 13.13 19.20 11.05
N ILE A 152 12.24 18.22 11.18
CA ILE A 152 11.20 17.86 10.22
C ILE A 152 9.87 18.46 10.68
N GLY A 153 9.30 19.37 9.89
CA GLY A 153 7.92 19.82 10.02
C GLY A 153 6.99 18.88 9.26
N ALA A 154 5.98 18.35 9.93
CA ALA A 154 5.06 17.38 9.36
C ALA A 154 3.63 17.58 9.88
N THR A 155 2.66 17.03 9.17
CA THR A 155 1.28 16.91 9.63
C THR A 155 0.98 15.44 9.95
N VAL A 156 0.60 15.17 11.19
CA VAL A 156 0.25 13.83 11.70
C VAL A 156 -1.15 13.90 12.29
N GLU A 157 -2.07 13.08 11.79
CA GLU A 157 -3.48 13.07 12.22
C GLU A 157 -4.12 14.48 12.18
N GLY A 158 -3.83 15.24 11.13
CA GLY A 158 -4.31 16.61 10.91
C GLY A 158 -3.66 17.65 11.84
N ARG A 159 -2.62 17.31 12.59
CA ARG A 159 -1.92 18.23 13.50
C ARG A 159 -0.50 18.47 13.04
N ARG A 160 -0.08 19.73 13.02
CA ARG A 160 1.30 20.11 12.72
C ARG A 160 2.21 19.74 13.88
N VAL A 161 3.28 19.02 13.58
CA VAL A 161 4.31 18.58 14.53
C VAL A 161 5.68 18.96 13.99
N ILE A 162 6.63 19.19 14.90
CA ILE A 162 8.04 19.39 14.56
C ILE A 162 8.84 18.31 15.26
N PHE A 163 9.58 17.53 14.48
CA PHE A 163 10.47 16.50 14.97
C PHE A 163 11.92 16.93 14.81
N SER A 164 12.63 17.18 15.91
CA SER A 164 14.06 17.48 15.89
C SER A 164 14.86 16.32 16.48
N ARG A 165 15.82 15.78 15.71
CA ARG A 165 16.76 14.75 16.21
C ARG A 165 17.62 15.24 17.38
N ALA A 166 17.75 16.56 17.54
CA ALA A 166 18.48 17.22 18.62
C ALA A 166 17.60 17.47 19.85
N VAL A 167 17.00 16.43 20.43
CA VAL A 167 16.55 16.46 21.83
C VAL A 167 16.86 15.12 22.50
N GLY A 168 18.13 14.95 22.86
CA GLY A 168 18.45 14.14 24.03
C GLY A 168 17.77 14.78 25.23
N GLU A 169 16.71 14.15 25.73
CA GLU A 169 15.91 14.52 26.90
C GLU A 169 15.24 15.92 26.87
N ARG A 170 13.90 15.92 26.99
CA ARG A 170 13.04 17.07 27.36
C ARG A 170 12.74 18.11 26.25
N ARG A 171 11.64 17.87 25.52
CA ARG A 171 10.39 18.69 25.53
C ARG A 171 9.60 18.47 24.24
N ALA A 172 8.36 17.97 24.38
CA ALA A 172 7.30 18.29 23.45
C ALA A 172 6.84 19.73 23.74
N MET A 173 6.97 20.66 22.78
CA MET A 173 6.21 21.90 22.80
C MET A 173 5.04 21.72 21.86
N ALA A 174 3.83 21.70 22.43
CA ALA A 174 2.61 21.98 21.69
C ALA A 174 2.59 23.49 21.39
N LEU A 175 2.32 23.84 20.13
CA LEU A 175 1.82 25.15 19.73
C LEU A 175 0.32 25.01 19.42
#